data_AF-A0A2P4QHL7-F1
#
_entry.id   AF-A0A2P4QHL7-F1
#
_cell.length_a   1.000
_cell.length_b   1.000
_cell.length_c   1.000
_cell.angle_alpha   90.00
_cell.angle_beta   90.00
_cell.angle_gamma   90.00
#
_symmetry.space_group_name_H-M   'P 1'
#
loop_
_entity.id
_entity.type
_entity.pdbx_description
1 polymer ?
#
loop_
_entity_poly.entity_id
_entity_poly.type
_entity_poly.pdbx_seq_one_letter_code
_entity_poly.pdbx_strand_id
1 'polypeptide(L)' 'MKKKRVRYLAINNYFYESTFDRYGDNIKELISLKDEVKEFRLYNIEVQSYSGLVIDMHNYIKEIN' A
#
# COMPACT_ATOMS: atom_id res chain seq x y z
N MET A 1 -10.06 -29.64 2.88
CA MET A 1 -8.87 -28.80 3.19
C MET A 1 -9.30 -27.34 3.22
N LYS A 2 -9.07 -26.60 4.32
CA LYS A 2 -9.38 -25.15 4.35
C LYS A 2 -8.39 -24.44 3.42
N LYS A 3 -8.88 -23.72 2.40
CA LYS A 3 -8.04 -22.87 1.56
C LYS A 3 -7.32 -21.85 2.47
N LYS A 4 -5.99 -21.76 2.38
CA LYS A 4 -5.23 -20.69 3.03
C LYS A 4 -5.77 -19.36 2.50
N ARG A 5 -6.33 -18.53 3.37
CA ARG A 5 -6.84 -17.21 3.00
C ARG A 5 -5.64 -16.28 2.81
N VAL A 6 -5.54 -15.68 1.62
CA VAL A 6 -4.58 -14.59 1.36
C VAL A 6 -5.02 -13.38 2.16
N ARG A 7 -4.07 -12.71 2.80
CA ARG A 7 -4.29 -11.42 3.46
C ARG A 7 -3.72 -10.33 2.56
N TYR A 8 -4.37 -9.18 2.50
CA TYR A 8 -3.91 -8.05 1.69
C TYR A 8 -3.40 -6.94 2.61
N LEU A 9 -2.30 -6.30 2.21
CA LEU A 9 -1.70 -5.20 2.96
C LEU A 9 -1.33 -4.07 2.00
N ALA A 10 -1.81 -2.86 2.26
CA ALA A 10 -1.39 -1.66 1.56
C ALA A 10 -0.99 -0.61 2.60
N ILE A 11 0.25 -0.13 2.54
CA ILE A 11 0.76 0.90 3.44
C ILE A 11 1.40 1.99 2.59
N ASN A 12 0.87 3.20 2.74
CA ASN A 12 1.51 4.41 2.28
C ASN A 12 2.07 5.12 3.53
N ASN A 13 3.38 5.34 3.54
CA ASN A 13 4.02 6.07 4.64
C ASN A 13 3.74 7.57 4.48
N TYR A 14 2.50 7.98 4.76
CA TYR A 14 2.07 9.37 4.85
C TYR A 14 2.40 9.98 6.22
N PHE A 15 3.42 9.46 6.91
CA PHE A 15 3.84 10.04 8.17
C PHE A 15 4.55 11.36 7.87
N TYR A 16 3.82 12.46 8.12
CA TYR A 16 4.35 13.79 8.32
C TYR A 16 5.39 13.72 9.45
N GLU A 17 6.64 13.44 9.09
CA GLU A 17 7.74 13.80 9.95
C GLU A 17 7.76 15.33 9.93
N SER A 18 7.34 15.95 11.03
CA SER A 18 7.34 17.40 11.22
C SER A 18 8.76 17.97 11.35
N THR A 19 9.72 17.41 10.61
CA THR A 19 11.06 17.95 10.47
C THR A 19 11.08 18.70 9.14
N PHE A 20 11.21 20.00 9.29
CA PHE A 20 10.92 21.05 8.33
C PHE A 20 11.98 21.12 7.23
N ASP A 21 12.32 20.01 6.58
CA ASP A 21 13.29 20.00 5.50
C ASP A 21 12.88 19.07 4.35
N ARG A 22 12.47 19.74 3.26
CA ARG A 22 12.25 19.26 1.89
C ARG A 22 10.87 18.69 1.59
N TYR A 23 10.02 19.66 1.25
CA TYR A 23 9.06 19.57 0.16
C TYR A 23 9.66 18.78 -1.02
N GLY A 24 9.16 17.57 -1.27
CA GLY A 24 9.49 16.78 -2.46
C GLY A 24 10.42 15.60 -2.18
N ASP A 25 10.02 14.45 -2.71
CA ASP A 25 10.79 13.23 -2.86
C ASP A 25 10.91 12.35 -1.60
N ASN A 26 10.01 11.37 -1.53
CA ASN A 26 10.19 10.00 -1.01
C ASN A 26 9.07 9.51 -0.08
N ILE A 27 7.81 9.87 -0.34
CA ILE A 27 6.71 8.99 0.07
C ILE A 27 6.86 7.68 -0.71
N LYS A 28 7.59 6.73 -0.15
CA LYS A 28 7.75 5.39 -0.70
C LYS A 28 6.65 4.50 -0.14
N GLU A 29 5.82 3.98 -1.02
CA GLU A 29 4.87 2.92 -0.65
C GLU A 29 5.61 1.65 -0.28
N LEU A 30 5.03 0.85 0.62
CA LEU A 30 5.60 -0.45 1.01
C LEU A 30 5.84 -1.35 -0.21
N ILE A 31 5.01 -1.26 -1.25
CA ILE A 31 5.18 -2.05 -2.48
C ILE A 31 6.49 -1.75 -3.23
N SER A 32 7.11 -0.59 -2.99
CA SER A 32 8.41 -0.23 -3.59
C SER A 32 9.60 -0.89 -2.90
N LEU A 33 9.42 -1.40 -1.67
CA LEU A 33 10.43 -2.05 -0.84
C LEU A 33 10.47 -3.56 -1.15
N LYS A 34 11.16 -3.92 -2.24
CA LYS A 34 11.06 -5.25 -2.86
C LYS A 34 11.48 -6.41 -1.95
N ASP A 35 12.45 -6.21 -1.07
CA ASP A 35 12.96 -7.30 -0.22
C ASP A 35 12.03 -7.51 0.98
N GLU A 36 11.55 -6.43 1.57
CA GLU A 36 10.53 -6.41 2.62
C GLU A 36 9.23 -7.04 2.12
N VAL A 37 8.78 -6.69 0.90
CA VAL A 37 7.60 -7.29 0.25
C VAL A 37 7.73 -8.81 0.09
N LYS A 38 8.94 -9.34 -0.15
CA LYS A 38 9.15 -10.79 -0.24
C LYS A 38 8.92 -11.48 1.10
N GLU A 39 9.27 -10.85 2.22
CA GLU A 39 9.03 -11.41 3.55
C GLU A 39 7.54 -11.62 3.81
N PHE A 40 6.70 -10.64 3.45
CA PHE A 40 5.24 -10.74 3.59
C PHE A 40 4.64 -11.93 2.82
N ARG A 41 5.19 -12.25 1.64
CA ARG A 41 4.73 -13.39 0.84
C ARG A 41 4.93 -14.74 1.55
N LEU A 42 5.95 -14.87 2.39
CA LEU A 42 6.18 -16.07 3.22
C LEU A 42 5.03 -16.31 4.21
N TYR A 43 4.35 -15.23 4.62
CA TYR A 43 3.20 -15.26 5.53
C TYR A 43 1.85 -15.27 4.80
N ASN A 44 1.84 -15.52 3.48
CA ASN A 44 0.62 -15.48 2.66
C ASN A 44 -0.07 -14.10 2.68
N ILE A 45 0.74 -13.04 2.77
CA ILE A 45 0.31 -11.64 2.70
C ILE A 45 0.74 -11.09 1.34
N GLU A 46 -0.23 -10.55 0.60
CA GLU A 46 0.00 -9.87 -0.66
C GLU A 46 0.02 -8.35 -0.42
N VAL A 47 1.17 -7.73 -0.71
CA VAL A 47 1.35 -6.28 -0.59
C VAL A 47 0.84 -5.60 -1.84
N GLN A 48 -0.07 -4.64 -1.68
CA GLN A 48 -0.71 -3.88 -2.75
C GLN A 48 -0.32 -2.39 -2.69
N SER A 49 -0.44 -1.72 -3.84
CA SER A 49 -0.24 -0.26 -3.91
C SER A 49 -1.42 0.44 -3.26
N TYR A 50 -1.12 1.32 -2.31
CA TYR A 50 -2.14 2.11 -1.64
C TYR A 50 -2.74 3.15 -2.59
N SER A 51 -1.88 3.89 -3.32
CA SER A 51 -2.29 4.89 -4.31
C SER A 51 -3.15 4.26 -5.41
N GLY A 52 -2.84 3.04 -5.86
CA GLY A 52 -3.68 2.30 -6.80
C GLY A 52 -5.09 2.05 -6.24
N LEU A 53 -5.19 1.56 -5.01
CA LEU A 53 -6.48 1.31 -4.35
C LEU A 53 -7.28 2.59 -4.10
N VAL A 54 -6.63 3.71 -3.79
CA VAL A 54 -7.30 5.01 -3.58
C VAL A 54 -7.89 5.54 -4.89
N ILE A 55 -7.17 5.42 -6.01
CA ILE A 55 -7.68 5.79 -7.34
C ILE A 55 -8.93 4.96 -7.66
N ASP A 56 -8.89 3.66 -7.40
CA ASP A 56 -10.03 2.77 -7.63
C ASP A 56 -11.24 3.15 -6.76
N MET A 57 -11.03 3.51 -5.50
CA MET A 57 -12.11 4.00 -4.62
C MET A 57 -12.76 5.28 -5.17
N HIS A 58 -11.96 6.24 -5.64
CA HIS A 58 -12.50 7.48 -6.22
C HIS A 58 -13.32 7.23 -7.48
N ASN A 59 -12.85 6.34 -8.35
CA ASN A 59 -13.59 5.94 -9.56
C ASN A 59 -14.91 5.25 -9.18
N TYR A 60 -14.87 4.33 -8.22
CA TYR A 60 -16.06 3.63 -7.71
C TYR A 60 -17.11 4.61 -7.14
N ILE A 61 -16.68 5.58 -6.32
CA ILE A 61 -17.58 6.61 -5.78
C ILE A 61 -18.18 7.47 -6.91
N LYS A 62 -17.40 7.77 -7.95
CA LYS A 62 -17.87 8.54 -9.11
C LYS A 62 -18.89 7.78 -9.94
N GLU A 63 -18.77 6.46 -10.08
CA GLU A 63 -19.74 5.62 -10.80
C GLU A 63 -21.07 5.45 -10.04
N ILE A 64 -21.05 5.61 -8.71
CA ILE A 64 -22.25 5.54 -7.87
C ILE A 64 -23.07 6.83 -7.89
N ASN A 65 -22.44 7.99 -8.16
CA ASN A 65 -23.11 9.29 -8.27
C ASN A 65 -23.68 9.52 -9.67
#